data_AF-A0A804N638-F1
#
_entry.id   AF-A0A804N638-F1
#
_cell.length_a   1.000
_cell.length_b   1.000
_cell.length_c   1.000
_cell.angle_alpha   90.00
_cell.angle_beta   90.00
_cell.angle_gamma   90.00
#
_symmetry.space_group_name_H-M   'P 1'
#
loop_
_entity.id
_entity.type
_entity.pdbx_description
1 polymer ?
#
loop_
_entity_poly.entity_id
_entity_poly.type
_entity_poly.pdbx_seq_one_letter_code
_entity_poly.pdbx_strand_id
1 'polypeptide(L)'
;MSSAADEDALSSDKKREEDGTDGRSQRQEGVEVADGKVDLGDLYGAAAGWVEARTSCPHIGTMPPAGADDLARVPSPDSPCSRCNHPAENWLCFICKDVLCSRFINKHMLCHHQETGHCLALSFSDLSVWCFSCDSYLDVQAILELRPVYEVAHLLKFGQRPPFRSLDVQDSGTGESGSVSRA
;
A
#
# COMPACT_ATOMS: atom_id res chain seq x y z
N MET A 1 -27.94 -11.85 53.14
CA MET A 1 -28.03 -13.02 52.24
C MET A 1 -26.71 -13.08 51.53
N SER A 2 -25.80 -13.88 52.08
CA SER A 2 -24.39 -13.95 51.71
C SER A 2 -24.08 -15.36 51.21
N SER A 3 -23.28 -15.39 50.14
CA SER A 3 -22.32 -16.43 49.74
C SER A 3 -22.80 -17.75 49.11
N ALA A 4 -22.41 -17.94 47.83
CA ALA A 4 -21.88 -19.15 47.17
C ALA A 4 -21.30 -18.65 45.82
N ALA A 5 -19.99 -18.65 45.51
CA ALA A 5 -18.98 -19.71 45.33
C ALA A 5 -19.16 -20.49 44.00
N ASP A 6 -18.17 -20.36 43.10
CA ASP A 6 -17.68 -21.32 42.06
C ASP A 6 -16.59 -20.56 41.25
N GLU A 7 -15.28 -20.65 41.52
CA GLU A 7 -14.30 -21.75 41.37
C GLU A 7 -13.83 -21.95 39.92
N ASP A 8 -12.76 -21.22 39.56
CA ASP A 8 -11.88 -21.38 38.39
C ASP A 8 -10.81 -22.45 38.69
N ALA A 9 -10.67 -23.49 37.86
CA ALA A 9 -9.42 -24.26 37.76
C ALA A 9 -9.38 -25.22 36.55
N LEU A 10 -8.14 -25.44 36.08
CA LEU A 10 -7.59 -26.51 35.22
C LEU A 10 -7.48 -26.17 33.73
N SER A 11 -6.38 -26.44 33.02
CA SER A 11 -5.00 -26.84 33.36
C SER A 11 -4.23 -26.82 32.03
N SER A 12 -3.00 -26.33 32.02
CA SER A 12 -2.06 -26.48 30.92
C SER A 12 -1.00 -27.52 31.32
N ASP A 13 -1.00 -28.65 30.63
CA ASP A 13 0.01 -29.71 30.63
C ASP A 13 0.51 -29.85 29.18
N LYS A 14 1.75 -30.20 28.78
CA LYS A 14 3.09 -30.42 29.37
C LYS A 14 3.96 -30.94 28.19
N LYS A 15 5.31 -30.91 28.32
CA LYS A 15 6.39 -31.57 27.50
C LYS A 15 6.85 -30.84 26.22
N ARG A 16 8.12 -30.42 25.96
CA ARG A 16 9.51 -30.96 26.20
C ARG A 16 9.70 -32.34 25.54
N GLU A 17 10.61 -32.68 24.63
CA GLU A 17 12.08 -32.49 24.44
C GLU A 17 12.47 -32.97 23.01
N GLU A 18 13.52 -32.40 22.38
CA GLU A 18 14.82 -33.01 21.91
C GLU A 18 14.70 -34.08 20.78
N ASP A 19 15.62 -34.38 19.85
CA ASP A 19 17.08 -34.29 19.67
C ASP A 19 17.30 -34.49 18.13
N GLY A 20 18.19 -33.79 17.44
CA GLY A 20 19.54 -34.31 17.15
C GLY A 20 19.58 -35.32 16.00
N THR A 21 20.20 -34.98 14.87
CA THR A 21 21.08 -35.94 14.15
C THR A 21 22.12 -35.20 13.31
N ASP A 22 23.26 -35.87 13.28
CA ASP A 22 24.62 -35.43 13.00
C ASP A 22 25.06 -35.89 11.60
N GLY A 23 26.06 -35.20 11.06
CA GLY A 23 27.11 -35.78 10.22
C GLY A 23 26.77 -36.30 8.83
N ARG A 24 27.24 -35.59 7.80
CA ARG A 24 27.90 -36.27 6.68
C ARG A 24 29.16 -35.54 6.18
N SER A 25 30.24 -36.30 6.27
CA SER A 25 31.62 -36.05 5.88
C SER A 25 31.81 -35.76 4.38
N GLN A 26 32.75 -34.84 4.13
CA GLN A 26 33.72 -34.74 3.02
C GLN A 26 33.31 -35.27 1.64
N ARG A 27 33.40 -34.40 0.63
CA ARG A 27 34.19 -34.68 -0.59
C ARG A 27 34.56 -33.41 -1.33
N GLN A 28 35.77 -33.48 -1.85
CA GLN A 28 36.57 -32.53 -2.60
C GLN A 28 36.02 -32.23 -4.01
N GLU A 29 36.47 -31.07 -4.50
CA GLU A 29 36.85 -30.76 -5.88
C GLU A 29 35.75 -30.51 -6.93
N GLY A 30 35.96 -29.44 -7.69
CA GLY A 30 35.23 -29.15 -8.92
C GLY A 30 35.00 -27.66 -9.16
N VAL A 31 36.07 -26.88 -9.29
CA VAL A 31 35.96 -25.59 -10.00
C VAL A 31 35.85 -25.92 -11.48
N GLU A 32 34.62 -25.95 -11.97
CA GLU A 32 34.33 -26.05 -13.40
C GLU A 32 33.87 -24.68 -13.86
N VAL A 33 34.82 -23.85 -14.31
CA VAL A 33 34.51 -22.59 -14.99
C VAL A 33 34.08 -22.94 -16.41
N ALA A 34 32.79 -23.22 -16.58
CA ALA A 34 32.20 -23.26 -17.90
C ALA A 34 32.11 -21.82 -18.44
N ASP A 35 32.75 -21.59 -19.58
CA ASP A 35 32.64 -20.40 -20.42
C ASP A 35 31.18 -20.26 -20.92
N GLY A 36 30.32 -19.81 -20.03
CA GLY A 36 28.94 -19.48 -20.27
C GLY A 36 28.84 -17.97 -20.42
N LYS A 37 28.54 -17.51 -21.63
CA LYS A 37 28.14 -16.14 -21.91
C LYS A 37 26.96 -15.79 -21.00
N VAL A 38 27.25 -15.13 -19.87
CA VAL A 38 26.22 -14.67 -18.94
C VAL A 38 25.40 -13.60 -19.67
N ASP A 39 24.13 -13.87 -19.91
CA ASP A 39 23.21 -12.84 -20.37
C ASP A 39 23.06 -11.83 -19.23
N LEU A 40 23.61 -10.64 -19.45
CA LEU A 40 23.70 -9.55 -18.47
C LEU A 40 22.31 -9.01 -18.07
N GLY A 41 21.23 -9.52 -18.68
CA GLY A 41 19.84 -9.17 -18.40
C GLY A 41 19.20 -9.88 -17.20
N ASP A 42 19.68 -11.06 -16.79
CA ASP A 42 18.92 -11.93 -15.85
C ASP A 42 19.43 -11.92 -14.40
N LEU A 43 20.45 -11.12 -14.07
CA LEU A 43 21.04 -11.05 -12.72
C LEU A 43 20.67 -9.81 -11.90
N TYR A 44 19.86 -8.88 -12.41
CA TYR A 44 19.61 -7.59 -11.75
C TYR A 44 18.24 -7.42 -11.04
N GLY A 45 17.33 -8.40 -11.11
CA GLY A 45 15.92 -8.14 -10.77
C GLY A 45 15.34 -8.77 -9.49
N ALA A 46 15.80 -9.94 -9.06
CA ALA A 46 14.99 -10.80 -8.17
C ALA A 46 15.53 -11.00 -6.74
N ALA A 47 16.72 -10.48 -6.41
CA ALA A 47 17.39 -10.77 -5.14
C ALA A 47 17.20 -9.70 -4.06
N ALA A 48 16.56 -8.58 -4.38
CA ALA A 48 16.29 -7.51 -3.42
C ALA A 48 14.78 -7.53 -3.14
N GLY A 49 14.37 -7.99 -1.96
CA GLY A 49 12.97 -8.18 -1.55
C GLY A 49 12.15 -6.89 -1.39
N TRP A 50 12.26 -5.96 -2.34
CA TRP A 50 11.46 -4.74 -2.41
C TRP A 50 10.12 -5.04 -3.07
N VAL A 51 9.06 -4.47 -2.52
CA VAL A 51 7.72 -4.54 -3.12
C VAL A 51 7.56 -3.32 -4.02
N GLU A 52 7.49 -3.54 -5.33
CA GLU A 52 7.25 -2.47 -6.29
C GLU A 52 5.77 -2.07 -6.30
N ALA A 53 5.50 -0.77 -6.16
CA ALA A 53 4.14 -0.25 -6.19
C ALA A 53 3.60 -0.29 -7.63
N ARG A 54 2.34 -0.69 -7.78
CA ARG A 54 1.70 -0.75 -9.09
C ARG A 54 1.40 0.65 -9.60
N THR A 55 1.70 0.87 -10.88
CA THR A 55 1.42 2.13 -11.59
C THR A 55 0.04 2.15 -12.24
N SER A 56 -0.72 1.04 -12.19
CA SER A 56 -2.10 0.95 -12.66
C SER A 56 -2.91 -0.01 -11.81
N CYS A 57 -4.20 0.29 -11.64
CA CYS A 57 -5.13 -0.55 -10.88
C CYS A 57 -6.55 -0.44 -11.48
N PRO A 58 -7.23 -1.57 -11.77
CA PRO A 58 -8.58 -1.54 -12.35
C PRO A 58 -9.63 -0.96 -11.40
N HIS A 59 -9.31 -0.89 -10.10
CA HIS A 59 -10.24 -0.41 -9.08
C HIS A 59 -10.26 1.12 -8.94
N ILE A 60 -9.37 1.84 -9.62
CA ILE A 60 -9.34 3.32 -9.60
C ILE A 60 -10.68 3.90 -10.07
N GLY A 61 -11.32 3.27 -11.06
CA GLY A 61 -12.63 3.69 -11.57
C GLY A 61 -13.79 3.53 -10.59
N THR A 62 -13.59 2.90 -9.43
CA THR A 62 -14.62 2.79 -8.38
C THR A 62 -14.70 4.03 -7.47
N MET A 63 -13.72 4.92 -7.55
CA MET A 63 -13.70 6.14 -6.75
C MET A 63 -14.70 7.17 -7.26
N PRO A 64 -15.35 7.93 -6.36
CA PRO A 64 -16.11 9.09 -6.77
C PRO A 64 -15.19 10.14 -7.39
N PRO A 65 -15.69 10.99 -8.30
CA PRO A 65 -14.94 12.13 -8.79
C PRO A 65 -14.47 13.01 -7.63
N ALA A 66 -13.22 13.47 -7.68
CA ALA A 66 -12.64 14.35 -6.67
C ALA A 66 -13.18 15.79 -6.79
N GLY A 67 -14.47 15.96 -6.47
CA GLY A 67 -15.11 17.26 -6.36
C GLY A 67 -14.71 17.99 -5.08
N ALA A 68 -14.95 19.31 -5.03
CA ALA A 68 -14.63 20.14 -3.86
C ALA A 68 -15.26 19.60 -2.56
N ASP A 69 -16.52 19.15 -2.61
CA ASP A 69 -17.21 18.57 -1.46
C ASP A 69 -16.57 17.27 -0.97
N ASP A 70 -16.03 16.47 -1.90
CA ASP A 70 -15.36 15.21 -1.56
C ASP A 70 -13.99 15.46 -0.91
N LEU A 71 -13.25 16.44 -1.45
CA LEU A 71 -11.97 16.87 -0.90
C LEU A 71 -12.12 17.54 0.47
N ALA A 72 -13.20 18.30 0.69
CA ALA A 72 -13.49 18.93 1.98
C ALA A 72 -13.80 17.91 3.10
N ARG A 73 -14.21 16.68 2.76
CA ARG A 73 -14.44 15.60 3.73
C ARG A 73 -13.17 14.83 4.11
N VAL A 74 -12.02 15.13 3.50
CA VAL A 74 -10.76 14.48 3.86
C VAL A 74 -10.38 14.93 5.28
N PRO A 75 -10.36 14.02 6.26
CA PRO A 75 -10.08 14.37 7.63
C PRO A 75 -8.57 14.53 7.86
N SER A 76 -8.22 15.17 8.98
CA SER A 76 -6.82 15.37 9.35
C SER A 76 -6.12 14.04 9.65
N PRO A 77 -4.83 13.85 9.28
CA PRO A 77 -4.10 12.59 9.49
C PRO A 77 -3.95 12.11 10.94
N ASP A 78 -4.21 12.97 11.93
CA ASP A 78 -4.27 12.65 13.36
C ASP A 78 -5.64 12.11 13.80
N SER A 79 -6.61 12.01 12.88
CA SER A 79 -7.95 11.51 13.19
C SER A 79 -7.91 10.07 13.70
N PRO A 80 -8.61 9.76 14.81
CA PRO A 80 -8.66 8.41 15.35
C PRO A 80 -9.55 7.51 14.50
N CYS A 81 -9.43 6.19 14.69
CA CYS A 81 -10.34 5.23 14.08
C CYS A 81 -11.80 5.50 14.51
N SER A 82 -12.72 5.62 13.56
CA SER A 82 -14.14 5.91 13.85
C SER A 82 -14.87 4.79 14.61
N ARG A 83 -14.33 3.56 14.62
CA ARG A 83 -14.93 2.40 15.32
C ARG A 83 -14.39 2.17 16.73
N CYS A 84 -13.06 2.22 16.93
CA CYS A 84 -12.44 1.94 18.25
C CYS A 84 -11.69 3.12 18.86
N ASN A 85 -11.70 4.28 18.21
CA ASN A 85 -11.03 5.50 18.64
C ASN A 85 -9.50 5.35 18.85
N HIS A 86 -8.88 4.35 18.23
CA HIS A 86 -7.43 4.16 18.30
C HIS A 86 -6.71 5.31 17.56
N PRO A 87 -5.67 5.93 18.14
CA PRO A 87 -5.06 7.14 17.58
C PRO A 87 -3.98 6.88 16.52
N ALA A 88 -3.45 5.65 16.46
CA ALA A 88 -2.33 5.31 15.59
C ALA A 88 -2.70 4.28 14.52
N GLU A 89 -1.89 4.21 13.47
CA GLU A 89 -2.02 3.26 12.35
C GLU A 89 -3.40 3.33 11.69
N ASN A 90 -3.90 4.55 11.46
CA ASN A 90 -5.19 4.78 10.84
C ASN A 90 -5.05 5.01 9.33
N TRP A 91 -6.08 4.56 8.62
CA TRP A 91 -6.17 4.59 7.18
C TRP A 91 -7.43 5.34 6.78
N LEU A 92 -7.37 6.09 5.69
CA LEU A 92 -8.47 6.80 5.06
C LEU A 92 -9.00 6.01 3.87
N CYS A 93 -10.29 5.72 3.82
CA CYS A 93 -10.91 5.15 2.63
C CYS A 93 -11.04 6.22 1.53
N PHE A 94 -10.55 5.94 0.32
CA PHE A 94 -10.67 6.89 -0.81
C PHE A 94 -12.11 7.09 -1.27
N ILE A 95 -13.01 6.14 -1.01
CA ILE A 95 -14.37 6.16 -1.56
C ILE A 95 -15.33 6.90 -0.62
N CYS A 96 -15.41 6.49 0.65
CA CYS A 96 -16.34 7.09 1.62
C CYS A 96 -15.72 8.08 2.62
N LYS A 97 -14.38 8.22 2.63
CA LYS A 97 -13.62 9.07 3.56
C LYS A 97 -13.66 8.66 5.04
N ASP A 98 -14.11 7.44 5.34
CA ASP A 98 -14.00 6.88 6.70
C ASP A 98 -12.53 6.66 7.11
N VAL A 99 -12.26 6.90 8.40
CA VAL A 99 -10.94 6.66 9.02
C VAL A 99 -11.01 5.43 9.91
N LEU A 100 -10.22 4.42 9.60
CA LEU A 100 -10.25 3.13 10.30
C LEU A 100 -8.85 2.60 10.56
N CYS A 101 -8.66 1.94 11.71
CA CYS A 101 -7.37 1.38 12.07
C CYS A 101 -6.97 0.23 11.14
N SER A 102 -5.66 0.09 10.96
CA SER A 102 -5.03 -0.86 10.05
C SER A 102 -5.24 -2.33 10.48
N ARG A 103 -4.76 -3.23 9.63
CA ARG A 103 -4.71 -4.67 9.93
C ARG A 103 -3.83 -5.06 11.13
N PHE A 104 -2.92 -4.17 11.54
CA PHE A 104 -2.01 -4.40 12.66
C PHE A 104 -2.61 -4.01 14.02
N ILE A 105 -3.72 -3.26 14.02
CA ILE A 105 -4.45 -2.88 15.22
C ILE A 105 -5.70 -3.78 15.38
N ASN A 106 -6.88 -3.33 14.94
CA ASN A 106 -8.14 -4.08 15.05
C ASN A 106 -8.73 -4.46 13.69
N LYS A 107 -7.99 -4.25 12.58
CA LYS A 107 -8.39 -4.65 11.22
C LYS A 107 -9.67 -3.97 10.71
N HIS A 108 -10.09 -2.85 11.29
CA HIS A 108 -11.34 -2.20 10.90
C HIS A 108 -11.35 -1.75 9.43
N MET A 109 -10.23 -1.28 8.88
CA MET A 109 -10.20 -0.95 7.44
C MET A 109 -10.35 -2.20 6.56
N LEU A 110 -9.83 -3.35 7.00
CA LEU A 110 -10.02 -4.62 6.30
C LEU A 110 -11.48 -5.10 6.37
N CYS A 111 -12.10 -5.03 7.56
CA CYS A 111 -13.53 -5.35 7.71
C CYS A 111 -14.40 -4.42 6.85
N HIS A 112 -14.09 -3.13 6.82
CA HIS A 112 -14.78 -2.15 5.99
C HIS A 112 -14.71 -2.49 4.50
N HIS A 113 -13.54 -2.88 4.00
CA HIS A 113 -13.40 -3.37 2.63
C HIS A 113 -14.32 -4.57 2.36
N GLN A 114 -14.40 -5.53 3.27
CA GLN A 114 -15.24 -6.72 3.12
C GLN A 114 -16.74 -6.41 3.19
N GLU A 115 -17.14 -5.45 4.03
CA GLU A 115 -18.54 -5.06 4.23
C GLU A 115 -19.07 -4.17 3.08
N THR A 116 -18.24 -3.27 2.55
CA THR A 116 -18.66 -2.23 1.59
C THR A 116 -18.17 -2.47 0.17
N GLY A 117 -17.16 -3.31 -0.02
CA GLY A 117 -16.44 -3.46 -1.29
C GLY A 117 -15.44 -2.34 -1.57
N HIS A 118 -15.30 -1.34 -0.70
CA HIS A 118 -14.33 -0.27 -0.88
C HIS A 118 -12.90 -0.79 -0.76
N CYS A 119 -12.14 -0.79 -1.85
CA CYS A 119 -10.85 -1.45 -1.88
C CYS A 119 -9.65 -0.50 -1.83
N LEU A 120 -9.83 0.82 -1.93
CA LEU A 120 -8.74 1.79 -1.94
C LEU A 120 -8.64 2.54 -0.62
N ALA A 121 -7.46 2.53 0.00
CA ALA A 121 -7.19 3.23 1.25
C ALA A 121 -5.80 3.89 1.26
N LEU A 122 -5.70 5.04 1.93
CA LEU A 122 -4.47 5.78 2.19
C LEU A 122 -4.06 5.59 3.65
N SER A 123 -2.81 5.24 3.90
CA SER A 123 -2.22 5.18 5.24
C SER A 123 -1.91 6.59 5.75
N PHE A 124 -2.37 6.97 6.95
CA PHE A 124 -1.96 8.25 7.53
C PHE A 124 -0.53 8.23 8.10
N SER A 125 0.07 7.06 8.34
CA SER A 125 1.43 6.97 8.87
C SER A 125 2.46 7.48 7.87
N ASP A 126 2.39 7.01 6.62
CA ASP A 126 3.39 7.23 5.56
C ASP A 126 2.80 7.73 4.23
N LEU A 127 1.49 7.95 4.16
CA LEU A 127 0.75 8.33 2.95
C LEU A 127 0.81 7.26 1.84
N SER A 128 1.21 6.03 2.13
CA SER A 128 1.14 4.93 1.15
C SER A 128 -0.32 4.64 0.77
N VAL A 129 -0.55 4.28 -0.50
CA VAL A 129 -1.88 3.89 -0.99
C VAL A 129 -1.93 2.40 -1.22
N TRP A 130 -2.99 1.76 -0.74
CA TRP A 130 -3.19 0.33 -0.82
C TRP A 130 -4.49 -0.01 -1.54
N CYS A 131 -4.44 -1.05 -2.36
CA CYS A 131 -5.63 -1.68 -2.91
C CYS A 131 -5.83 -3.06 -2.28
N PHE A 132 -6.90 -3.23 -1.49
CA PHE A 132 -7.24 -4.51 -0.85
C PHE A 132 -7.56 -5.61 -1.85
N SER A 133 -8.23 -5.30 -2.95
CA SER A 133 -8.58 -6.30 -3.97
C SER A 133 -7.37 -6.77 -4.79
N CYS A 134 -6.37 -5.90 -4.99
CA CYS A 134 -5.14 -6.26 -5.70
C CYS A 134 -4.03 -6.77 -4.78
N ASP A 135 -4.22 -6.69 -3.46
CA ASP A 135 -3.22 -7.00 -2.43
C ASP A 135 -1.86 -6.32 -2.71
N SER A 136 -1.90 -5.04 -3.10
CA SER A 136 -0.72 -4.33 -3.58
C SER A 136 -0.75 -2.83 -3.27
N TYR A 137 0.42 -2.24 -3.03
CA TYR A 137 0.60 -0.79 -2.99
C TYR A 137 0.44 -0.18 -4.38
N LEU A 138 -0.05 1.06 -4.41
CA LEU A 138 -0.24 1.85 -5.62
C LEU A 138 0.67 3.06 -5.63
N ASP A 139 1.22 3.38 -6.79
CA ASP A 139 2.06 4.55 -6.99
C ASP A 139 1.21 5.79 -7.31
N VAL A 140 1.15 6.71 -6.34
CA VAL A 140 0.44 8.00 -6.47
C VAL A 140 1.10 8.97 -7.47
N GLN A 141 2.37 8.77 -7.78
CA GLN A 141 3.05 9.55 -8.81
C GLN A 141 2.57 9.14 -10.20
N ALA A 142 2.33 7.85 -10.43
CA ALA A 142 1.88 7.31 -11.70
C ALA A 142 0.36 7.43 -11.92
N ILE A 143 -0.44 7.28 -10.86
CA ILE A 143 -1.92 7.26 -10.96
C ILE A 143 -2.49 8.64 -10.62
N LEU A 144 -2.92 9.37 -11.65
CA LEU A 144 -3.37 10.76 -11.53
C LEU A 144 -4.63 10.91 -10.68
N GLU A 145 -5.52 9.93 -10.72
CA GLU A 145 -6.81 9.92 -10.03
C GLU A 145 -6.66 9.86 -8.51
N LEU A 146 -5.53 9.37 -8.00
CA LEU A 146 -5.22 9.35 -6.57
C LEU A 146 -4.76 10.73 -6.06
N ARG A 147 -4.22 11.57 -6.95
CA ARG A 147 -3.54 12.82 -6.57
C ARG A 147 -4.41 13.80 -5.80
N PRO A 148 -5.68 14.07 -6.15
CA PRO A 148 -6.46 15.10 -5.45
C PRO A 148 -6.62 14.83 -3.94
N VAL A 149 -6.98 13.59 -3.57
CA VAL A 149 -7.12 13.21 -2.16
C VAL A 149 -5.76 13.15 -1.47
N TYR A 150 -4.73 12.63 -2.17
CA TYR A 150 -3.37 12.56 -1.64
C TYR A 150 -2.77 13.94 -1.37
N GLU A 151 -2.97 14.91 -2.27
CA GLU A 151 -2.53 16.29 -2.10
C GLU A 151 -3.11 16.93 -0.84
N VAL A 152 -4.41 16.74 -0.61
CA VAL A 152 -5.08 17.24 0.60
C VAL A 152 -4.50 16.57 1.85
N ALA A 153 -4.37 15.24 1.85
CA ALA A 153 -3.78 14.52 2.99
C ALA A 153 -2.33 14.96 3.27
N HIS A 154 -1.53 15.18 2.22
CA HIS A 154 -0.15 15.64 2.32
C HIS A 154 -0.06 17.07 2.85
N LEU A 155 -0.92 17.97 2.37
CA LEU A 155 -1.05 19.33 2.88
C LEU A 155 -1.42 19.35 4.36
N LEU A 156 -2.39 18.53 4.77
CA LEU A 156 -2.80 18.42 6.17
C LEU A 156 -1.66 17.84 7.05
N LYS A 157 -0.90 16.87 6.54
CA LYS A 157 0.19 16.22 7.31
C LYS A 157 1.44 17.11 7.43
N PHE A 158 1.80 17.81 6.36
CA PHE A 158 3.12 18.46 6.24
C PHE A 158 3.06 19.97 5.98
N GLY A 159 1.88 20.55 5.77
CA GLY A 159 1.72 21.97 5.47
C GLY A 159 2.23 22.40 4.08
N GLN A 160 2.59 21.45 3.21
CA GLN A 160 3.12 21.72 1.87
C GLN A 160 2.50 20.78 0.83
N ARG A 161 2.50 21.17 -0.44
CA ARG A 161 2.06 20.28 -1.53
C ARG A 161 3.10 19.17 -1.77
N PRO A 162 2.67 17.97 -2.17
CA PRO A 162 3.59 16.89 -2.50
C PRO A 162 4.42 17.22 -3.75
N PRO A 163 5.69 16.79 -3.81
CA PRO A 163 6.50 16.90 -5.02
C PRO A 163 6.06 15.83 -6.02
N PHE A 164 5.25 16.20 -7.02
CA PHE A 164 4.98 15.32 -8.15
C PHE A 164 6.09 15.39 -9.20
N ARG A 165 6.37 14.25 -9.83
CA ARG A 165 7.23 14.22 -11.02
C ARG A 165 6.50 14.96 -12.15
N SER A 166 7.19 15.91 -12.78
CA SER A 166 6.73 16.50 -14.04
C SER A 166 6.60 15.37 -15.06
N LEU A 167 5.40 15.18 -15.62
CA LEU A 167 5.23 14.31 -16.77
C LEU A 167 5.67 15.12 -17.98
N ASP A 168 6.86 14.82 -18.52
CA ASP A 168 7.31 15.41 -19.77
C ASP A 168 6.35 14.96 -20.88
N VAL A 169 5.43 15.86 -21.26
CA VAL A 169 4.59 15.68 -22.44
C VAL A 169 5.52 15.70 -23.65
N GLN A 170 5.73 14.54 -24.26
CA GLN A 170 6.34 14.45 -25.58
C GLN A 170 5.35 15.03 -26.60
N ASP A 171 5.43 16.35 -26.81
CA ASP A 171 4.80 17.03 -27.93
C ASP A 171 5.44 16.51 -29.21
N SER A 172 4.79 15.51 -29.82
CA SER A 172 5.10 15.09 -31.19
C SER A 172 4.60 16.20 -32.11
N GLY A 173 5.44 17.21 -32.32
CA GLY A 173 5.17 18.30 -33.24
C GLY A 173 4.88 17.77 -34.64
N THR A 174 3.62 17.81 -35.04
CA THR A 174 3.25 17.82 -36.46
C THR A 174 3.42 19.25 -36.95
N GLY A 175 4.59 19.53 -37.54
CA GLY A 175 4.74 20.67 -38.42
C GLY A 175 3.99 20.41 -39.72
N GLU A 176 3.10 21.31 -40.11
CA GLU A 176 2.87 21.56 -41.53
C GLU A 176 2.54 23.03 -41.79
N SER A 177 3.19 23.53 -42.83
CA SER A 177 3.29 24.92 -43.24
C SER A 177 2.19 25.24 -44.24
N GLY A 178 1.50 26.38 -44.10
CA GLY A 178 0.49 26.84 -45.06
C GLY A 178 0.53 28.35 -45.24
N SER A 179 1.31 28.80 -46.22
CA SER A 179 1.45 30.18 -46.69
C SER A 179 0.13 30.77 -47.20
N VAL A 180 -0.24 31.96 -46.71
CA VAL A 180 -1.40 32.73 -47.20
C VAL A 180 -0.90 33.76 -48.22
N SER A 181 -1.14 33.50 -49.51
CA SER A 181 -1.00 34.50 -50.58
C SER A 181 -2.21 35.43 -50.57
N ARG A 182 -1.95 36.73 -50.47
CA ARG A 182 -2.96 37.80 -50.60
C ARG A 182 -3.28 38.04 -52.08
N ALA A 183 -4.57 38.14 -52.40
CA ALA A 183 -5.10 38.70 -53.63
C ALA A 183 -5.52 40.16 -53.40
#